data_AF-A0A2N1KHW6-F1
#
_entry.id   AF-A0A2N1KHW6-F1
#
_cell.length_a   1.000
_cell.length_b   1.000
_cell.length_c   1.000
_cell.angle_alpha   90.00
_cell.angle_beta   90.00
_cell.angle_gamma   90.00
#
_symmetry.space_group_name_H-M   'P 1'
#
loop_
_entity.id
_entity.type
_entity.pdbx_description
1 polymer ?
#
loop_
_entity_poly.entity_id
_entity_poly.type
_entity_poly.pdbx_seq_one_letter_code
_entity_poly.pdbx_strand_id
1 'polypeptide(L)'
;MTKHLPTKSTLVILTLALTIWACKTVYPTEPIQESLLSDQILLGYPSYNTQTYVIIDHEKPLFKKQYVAAYLYKQGIPRWVGWHLQTSDLGDIDRQDDFRLDESLPSDAIKVRPTDYSGSGFDRGHVCPSG
;
A
#
# COMPACT_ATOMS: atom_id res chain seq x y z
N MET A 1 29.01 31.47 -47.45
CA MET A 1 28.16 30.87 -46.40
C MET A 1 28.97 30.75 -45.12
N THR A 2 28.91 31.76 -44.27
CA THR A 2 29.65 31.84 -42.99
C THR A 2 28.88 31.08 -41.92
N LYS A 3 29.44 29.98 -41.41
CA LYS A 3 28.86 29.24 -40.28
C LYS A 3 29.26 29.94 -38.98
N HIS A 4 28.30 30.59 -38.32
CA HIS A 4 28.48 31.12 -36.97
C HIS A 4 28.66 29.97 -35.99
N LEU A 5 29.87 29.80 -35.45
CA LEU A 5 30.07 28.94 -34.29
C LEU A 5 29.65 29.72 -33.02
N PRO A 6 28.89 29.09 -32.11
CA PRO A 6 28.50 29.74 -30.87
C PRO A 6 29.71 29.99 -29.97
N THR A 7 29.76 31.17 -29.37
CA THR A 7 30.78 31.58 -28.39
C THR A 7 30.60 30.80 -27.08
N LYS A 8 31.74 30.52 -26.41
CA LYS A 8 31.82 29.66 -25.22
C LYS A 8 30.84 30.02 -24.09
N SER A 9 30.41 31.28 -23.99
CA SER A 9 29.42 31.73 -22.99
C SER A 9 27.99 31.23 -23.23
N THR A 10 27.58 31.04 -24.49
CA THR A 10 26.23 30.56 -24.81
C THR A 10 26.07 29.07 -24.47
N LEU A 11 27.16 28.31 -24.50
CA LEU A 11 27.19 26.89 -24.14
C LEU A 11 27.05 26.68 -22.62
N VAL A 12 27.56 27.59 -21.79
CA VAL A 12 27.49 27.52 -20.32
C VAL A 12 26.09 27.87 -19.78
N ILE A 13 25.38 28.79 -20.44
CA ILE A 13 24.02 29.18 -20.04
C ILE A 13 23.02 28.07 -20.40
N LEU A 14 23.23 27.37 -21.52
CA LEU A 14 22.38 26.25 -21.93
C LEU A 14 22.54 25.01 -21.03
N THR A 15 23.75 24.77 -20.49
CA THR A 15 23.98 23.68 -19.52
C THR A 15 23.44 24.00 -18.13
N LEU A 16 23.49 25.26 -17.69
CA LEU A 16 22.92 25.67 -16.40
C LEU A 16 21.38 25.68 -16.40
N ALA A 17 20.74 25.93 -17.56
CA ALA A 17 19.28 25.88 -17.69
C ALA A 17 18.73 24.44 -17.74
N LEU A 18 19.49 23.47 -18.27
CA LEU A 18 19.06 22.07 -18.33
C LEU A 18 19.11 21.34 -16.98
N THR A 19 19.95 21.77 -16.04
CA THR A 19 20.08 21.12 -14.72
C THR A 19 18.98 21.54 -13.74
N ILE A 20 18.30 22.67 -13.97
CA ILE A 20 17.27 23.19 -13.07
C ILE A 20 15.90 22.53 -13.31
N TRP A 21 15.66 21.91 -14.49
CA TRP A 21 14.41 21.19 -14.76
C TRP A 21 14.44 19.71 -14.33
N ALA A 22 15.63 19.13 -14.17
CA ALA A 22 15.79 17.74 -13.68
C ALA A 22 15.53 17.61 -12.16
N CYS A 23 15.45 18.71 -11.41
CA CYS A 23 15.28 18.71 -9.95
C CYS A 23 13.84 19.05 -9.52
N LYS A 24 12.85 18.61 -10.30
CA LYS A 24 11.48 18.42 -9.81
C LYS A 24 11.04 17.00 -10.10
N THR A 25 11.69 16.04 -9.48
CA THR A 25 10.98 14.83 -9.08
C THR A 25 9.91 15.30 -8.10
N VAL A 26 8.68 15.47 -8.60
CA VAL A 26 7.49 15.41 -7.75
C VAL A 26 7.54 13.99 -7.17
N TYR A 27 8.14 13.87 -5.99
CA TYR A 27 7.98 12.66 -5.21
C TYR A 27 6.48 12.59 -4.92
N PRO A 28 5.79 11.48 -5.28
CA PRO A 28 4.47 11.26 -4.72
C PRO A 28 4.65 11.40 -3.20
N THR A 29 3.86 12.26 -2.58
CA THR A 29 3.84 12.38 -1.13
C THR A 29 3.40 11.02 -0.61
N GLU A 30 4.35 10.26 -0.09
CA GLU A 30 4.15 8.92 0.45
C GLU A 30 3.08 8.94 1.56
N PRO A 31 2.17 7.96 1.63
CA PRO A 31 1.00 7.91 2.53
C PRO A 31 1.36 7.60 4.00
N ILE A 32 2.57 7.93 4.43
CA ILE A 32 3.08 7.54 5.75
C ILE A 32 2.38 8.37 6.85
N GLN A 33 1.99 9.61 6.59
CA GLN A 33 1.38 10.46 7.61
C GLN A 33 -0.08 10.11 7.93
N GLU A 34 -0.81 9.51 6.99
CA GLU A 34 -2.18 9.03 7.20
C GLU A 34 -2.19 7.68 7.94
N SER A 35 -1.14 6.87 7.74
CA SER A 35 -1.01 5.55 8.38
C SER A 35 -0.86 5.58 9.91
N LEU A 36 -0.11 6.55 10.46
CA LEU A 36 0.12 6.67 11.91
C LEU A 36 -1.06 7.29 12.68
N LEU A 37 -2.05 7.83 11.98
CA LEU A 37 -3.24 8.46 12.57
C LEU A 37 -4.47 7.54 12.52
N SER A 38 -4.36 6.36 11.90
CA SER A 38 -5.51 5.46 11.81
C SER A 38 -5.86 4.83 13.16
N ASP A 39 -7.12 4.99 13.59
CA ASP A 39 -7.68 4.35 14.79
C ASP A 39 -7.51 2.82 14.78
N GLN A 40 -7.40 2.23 13.59
CA GLN A 40 -7.26 0.78 13.36
C GLN A 40 -5.93 0.22 13.89
N ILE A 41 -4.92 1.07 14.11
CA ILE A 41 -3.61 0.70 14.68
C ILE A 41 -3.29 1.50 15.95
N LEU A 42 -4.30 2.00 16.66
CA LEU A 42 -4.13 2.77 17.90
C LEU A 42 -3.28 2.02 18.96
N LEU A 43 -3.39 0.69 19.00
CA LEU A 43 -2.63 -0.17 19.92
C LEU A 43 -1.20 -0.46 19.44
N GLY A 44 -0.79 0.16 18.33
CA GLY A 44 0.52 -0.02 17.70
C GLY A 44 0.48 -0.96 16.50
N TYR A 45 1.66 -1.19 15.93
CA TYR A 45 1.87 -2.03 14.76
C TYR A 45 2.50 -3.37 15.21
N PRO A 46 1.75 -4.49 15.29
CA PRO A 46 2.23 -5.73 15.92
C PRO A 46 3.53 -6.30 15.34
N SER A 47 3.79 -6.06 14.05
CA SER A 47 5.02 -6.52 13.39
C SER A 47 6.19 -5.54 13.49
N TYR A 48 6.03 -4.44 14.25
CA TYR A 48 7.09 -3.48 14.52
C TYR A 48 7.97 -4.02 15.65
N ASN A 49 8.98 -4.81 15.28
CA ASN A 49 10.05 -5.19 16.19
C ASN A 49 11.20 -4.19 16.08
N THR A 50 11.84 -3.87 17.21
CA THR A 50 12.94 -2.90 17.25
C THR A 50 14.29 -3.45 16.78
N GLN A 51 14.47 -4.75 16.51
CA GLN A 51 15.80 -5.32 16.16
C GLN A 51 15.77 -6.66 15.37
N THR A 52 14.85 -6.88 14.43
CA THR A 52 14.88 -8.13 13.61
C THR A 52 14.47 -7.88 12.16
N TYR A 53 15.28 -7.08 11.47
CA TYR A 53 15.19 -6.74 10.05
C TYR A 53 15.42 -7.92 9.07
N VAL A 54 15.24 -9.18 9.49
CA VAL A 54 15.75 -10.33 8.70
C VAL A 54 14.68 -11.34 8.23
N ILE A 55 13.44 -11.40 8.73
CA ILE A 55 12.54 -12.53 8.35
C ILE A 55 11.12 -12.09 7.97
N ILE A 56 10.96 -11.10 7.09
CA ILE A 56 9.75 -10.97 6.25
C ILE A 56 9.94 -9.95 5.12
N ASP A 57 10.56 -10.36 4.02
CA ASP A 57 10.69 -9.54 2.80
C ASP A 57 9.36 -9.37 2.03
N HIS A 58 8.24 -9.87 2.58
CA HIS A 58 6.97 -9.99 1.87
C HIS A 58 5.76 -9.46 2.65
N GLU A 59 5.96 -8.85 3.82
CA GLU A 59 4.90 -8.12 4.51
C GLU A 59 4.85 -6.67 3.98
N LYS A 60 3.67 -6.21 3.55
CA LYS A 60 3.42 -4.77 3.37
C LYS A 60 2.09 -4.38 3.99
N PRO A 61 1.95 -3.15 4.50
CA PRO A 61 0.69 -2.69 5.05
C PRO A 61 -0.31 -2.42 3.92
N LEU A 62 -1.54 -2.92 4.12
CA LEU A 62 -2.70 -2.65 3.27
C LEU A 62 -3.67 -1.77 4.07
N PHE A 63 -3.75 -0.50 3.69
CA PHE A 63 -4.66 0.47 4.31
C PHE A 63 -6.01 0.46 3.59
N LYS A 64 -7.09 0.30 4.36
CA LYS A 64 -8.47 0.46 3.91
C LYS A 64 -9.19 1.37 4.90
N LYS A 65 -10.32 1.94 4.48
CA LYS A 65 -11.15 2.77 5.37
C LYS A 65 -11.62 2.00 6.61
N GLN A 66 -11.79 0.69 6.51
CA GLN A 66 -12.35 -0.16 7.56
C GLN A 66 -11.28 -0.83 8.43
N TYR A 67 -10.10 -1.11 7.90
CA TYR A 67 -9.04 -1.86 8.58
C TYR A 67 -7.65 -1.57 8.01
N VAL A 68 -6.62 -1.94 8.77
CA VAL A 68 -5.24 -2.08 8.30
C VAL A 68 -4.84 -3.54 8.38
N ALA A 69 -4.20 -4.08 7.34
CA ALA A 69 -3.66 -5.43 7.36
C ALA A 69 -2.16 -5.43 7.10
N ALA A 70 -1.41 -6.20 7.88
CA ALA A 70 -0.07 -6.63 7.48
C ALA A 70 -0.20 -7.80 6.51
N TYR A 71 -0.24 -7.51 5.21
CA TYR A 71 -0.49 -8.52 4.20
C TYR A 71 0.80 -9.22 3.78
N LEU A 72 0.80 -10.56 3.78
CA LEU A 72 1.91 -11.37 3.30
C LEU A 72 1.72 -11.65 1.81
N TYR A 73 2.32 -10.80 0.97
CA TYR A 73 2.07 -10.75 -0.48
C TYR A 73 2.42 -12.04 -1.22
N LYS A 74 3.32 -12.88 -0.67
CA LYS A 74 3.68 -14.19 -1.25
C LYS A 74 2.86 -15.36 -0.69
N GLN A 75 1.99 -15.11 0.28
CA GLN A 75 1.14 -16.14 0.90
C GLN A 75 -0.34 -15.88 0.64
N GLY A 76 -0.71 -14.66 0.25
CA GLY A 76 -2.11 -14.32 -0.05
C GLY A 76 -2.98 -14.17 1.19
N ILE A 77 -2.38 -14.00 2.37
CA ILE A 77 -3.08 -13.92 3.66
C ILE A 77 -2.50 -12.79 4.52
N PRO A 78 -3.30 -12.18 5.41
CA PRO A 78 -2.78 -11.27 6.41
C PRO A 78 -2.05 -12.03 7.51
N ARG A 79 -0.96 -11.47 8.04
CA ARG A 79 -0.40 -11.89 9.33
C ARG A 79 -1.28 -11.43 10.49
N TRP A 80 -1.69 -10.17 10.43
CA TRP A 80 -2.61 -9.56 11.39
C TRP A 80 -3.44 -8.51 10.65
N VAL A 81 -4.61 -8.24 11.21
CA VAL A 81 -5.49 -7.15 10.78
C VAL A 81 -5.85 -6.35 12.03
N GLY A 82 -5.66 -5.05 11.96
CA GLY A 82 -6.11 -4.09 12.96
C GLY A 82 -7.36 -3.40 12.44
N TRP A 83 -8.38 -3.29 13.29
CA TRP A 83 -9.58 -2.52 13.02
C TRP A 83 -10.07 -1.90 14.32
N HIS A 84 -10.82 -0.82 14.20
CA HIS A 84 -11.49 -0.17 15.32
C HIS A 84 -12.97 -0.54 15.27
N LEU A 85 -13.63 -0.55 16.44
CA LEU A 85 -15.07 -0.77 16.54
C LEU A 85 -15.65 0.17 17.59
N GLN A 86 -16.57 1.02 17.16
CA GLN A 86 -17.43 1.85 18.01
C GLN A 86 -18.88 1.77 17.54
N THR A 87 -19.80 2.29 18.35
CA THR A 87 -21.24 2.29 18.05
C THR A 87 -21.57 2.91 16.69
N SER A 88 -20.83 3.93 16.24
CA SER A 88 -21.06 4.56 14.93
C SER A 88 -20.60 3.73 13.73
N ASP A 89 -19.87 2.64 13.95
CA ASP A 89 -19.48 1.69 12.89
C ASP A 89 -20.56 0.62 12.67
N LEU A 90 -21.51 0.51 13.61
CA LEU A 90 -22.64 -0.41 13.53
C LEU A 90 -23.83 0.26 12.81
N GLY A 91 -24.61 -0.54 12.10
CA GLY A 91 -25.82 -0.08 11.42
C GLY A 91 -26.62 -1.26 10.86
N ASP A 92 -27.71 -0.95 10.17
CA ASP A 92 -28.67 -1.95 9.66
C ASP A 92 -28.32 -2.42 8.23
N ILE A 93 -27.05 -2.33 7.84
CA ILE A 93 -26.62 -2.78 6.51
C ILE A 93 -26.39 -4.29 6.53
N ASP A 94 -27.14 -5.00 5.69
CA ASP A 94 -26.97 -6.43 5.53
C ASP A 94 -25.57 -6.78 5.03
N ARG A 95 -25.04 -7.92 5.51
CA ARG A 95 -23.80 -8.50 5.01
C ARG A 95 -23.95 -8.84 3.53
N GLN A 96 -23.01 -8.36 2.72
CA GLN A 96 -23.11 -8.46 1.26
C GLN A 96 -22.76 -9.85 0.69
N ASP A 97 -22.05 -10.68 1.44
CA ASP A 97 -21.56 -12.00 1.02
C ASP A 97 -20.80 -12.04 -0.33
N ASP A 98 -20.33 -10.88 -0.79
CA ASP A 98 -19.57 -10.67 -2.02
C ASP A 98 -18.06 -10.85 -1.77
N PHE A 99 -17.65 -12.12 -1.64
CA PHE A 99 -16.22 -12.44 -1.64
C PHE A 99 -15.65 -12.14 -3.02
N ARG A 100 -14.61 -11.28 -3.06
CA ARG A 100 -13.99 -10.84 -4.30
C ARG A 100 -12.50 -10.63 -4.15
N LEU A 101 -11.83 -10.66 -5.29
CA LEU A 101 -10.42 -10.33 -5.38
C LEU A 101 -10.20 -8.84 -5.07
N ASP A 102 -9.14 -8.52 -4.31
CA ASP A 102 -8.67 -7.14 -4.16
C ASP A 102 -7.77 -6.75 -5.36
N GLU A 103 -8.36 -6.01 -6.31
CA GLU A 103 -7.65 -5.55 -7.50
C GLU A 103 -6.56 -4.51 -7.20
N SER A 104 -6.64 -3.82 -6.04
CA SER A 104 -5.67 -2.81 -5.64
C SER A 104 -4.31 -3.39 -5.21
N LEU A 105 -4.22 -4.71 -5.05
CA LEU A 105 -2.95 -5.37 -4.77
C LEU A 105 -1.99 -5.24 -5.98
N PRO A 106 -0.69 -4.95 -5.72
CA PRO A 106 0.40 -5.02 -6.70
C PRO A 106 0.38 -6.28 -7.57
N SER A 107 0.95 -6.19 -8.77
CA SER A 107 1.01 -7.32 -9.73
C SER A 107 1.87 -8.49 -9.26
N ASP A 108 2.83 -8.25 -8.37
CA ASP A 108 3.72 -9.25 -7.79
C ASP A 108 3.14 -9.93 -6.54
N ALA A 109 1.92 -9.54 -6.14
CA ALA A 109 1.13 -10.14 -5.07
C ALA A 109 0.41 -11.41 -5.51
N ILE A 110 0.29 -12.38 -4.60
CA ILE A 110 -0.73 -13.41 -4.73
C ILE A 110 -2.10 -12.79 -4.51
N LYS A 111 -2.94 -12.93 -5.53
CA LYS A 111 -4.29 -12.42 -5.66
C LYS A 111 -5.28 -13.56 -5.42
N VAL A 112 -5.60 -13.83 -4.16
CA VAL A 112 -6.51 -14.92 -3.77
C VAL A 112 -7.91 -14.66 -4.31
N ARG A 113 -8.51 -15.69 -4.90
CA ARG A 113 -9.87 -15.70 -5.43
C ARG A 113 -10.80 -16.49 -4.51
N PRO A 114 -12.11 -16.18 -4.52
CA PRO A 114 -13.09 -16.98 -3.78
C PRO A 114 -13.07 -18.46 -4.16
N THR A 115 -12.77 -18.76 -5.43
CA THR A 115 -12.67 -20.12 -5.96
C THR A 115 -11.54 -20.93 -5.35
N ASP A 116 -10.52 -20.30 -4.78
CA ASP A 116 -9.35 -21.01 -4.22
C ASP A 116 -9.70 -21.84 -2.98
N TYR A 117 -10.82 -21.52 -2.32
CA TYR A 117 -11.37 -22.29 -1.19
C TYR A 117 -12.44 -23.31 -1.60
N SER A 118 -12.86 -23.32 -2.87
CA SER A 118 -13.93 -24.21 -3.34
C SER A 118 -13.48 -25.67 -3.34
N GLY A 119 -14.25 -26.55 -2.69
CA GLY A 119 -13.92 -27.98 -2.59
C GLY A 119 -12.74 -28.31 -1.66
N SER A 120 -12.20 -27.32 -0.95
CA SER A 120 -11.06 -27.51 -0.04
C SER A 120 -11.44 -28.13 1.32
N GLY A 121 -12.72 -28.05 1.70
CA GLY A 121 -13.19 -28.36 3.06
C GLY A 121 -13.04 -27.22 4.07
N PHE A 122 -12.51 -26.07 3.65
CA PHE A 122 -12.36 -24.86 4.47
C PHE A 122 -13.31 -23.74 4.04
N ASP A 123 -13.78 -22.97 5.04
CA ASP A 123 -14.52 -21.74 4.82
C ASP A 123 -13.62 -20.53 4.52
N ARG A 124 -14.22 -19.51 3.92
CA ARG A 124 -13.60 -18.18 3.72
C ARG A 124 -13.80 -17.34 4.98
N GLY A 125 -12.96 -17.56 5.99
CA GLY A 125 -13.02 -16.85 7.27
C GLY A 125 -12.67 -15.37 7.16
N HIS A 126 -13.53 -14.49 7.67
CA HIS A 126 -13.24 -13.06 7.79
C HIS A 126 -12.29 -12.81 8.98
N VAL A 127 -11.28 -11.94 8.79
CA VAL A 127 -10.41 -11.51 9.90
C VAL A 127 -10.95 -10.21 10.52
N CYS A 128 -11.27 -9.20 9.70
CA CYS A 128 -12.14 -8.10 10.10
C CYS A 128 -13.61 -8.53 9.90
N PRO A 129 -14.42 -8.66 10.97
CA PRO A 129 -15.82 -9.10 10.85
C PRO A 129 -16.67 -8.16 9.99
N SER A 130 -17.71 -8.72 9.37
CA SER A 130 -18.62 -7.98 8.46
C SER A 130 -19.92 -7.50 9.14
N GLY A 131 -20.18 -7.88 10.39
CA GLY A 131 -21.43 -7.60 11.09
C GLY A 131 -21.20 -7.05 12.49
#